data_AF-A0A967RB94-F1
#
_entry.id   AF-A0A967RB94-F1
#
_cell.length_a   1.000
_cell.length_b   1.000
_cell.length_c   1.000
_cell.angle_alpha   90.00
_cell.angle_beta   90.00
_cell.angle_gamma   90.00
#
_symmetry.space_group_name_H-M   'P 1'
#
loop_
_entity.id
_entity.type
_entity.pdbx_description
1 polymer ?
#
loop_
_entity_poly.entity_id
_entity_poly.type
_entity_poly.pdbx_seq_one_letter_code
_entity_poly.pdbx_strand_id
1 'polypeptide(L)'
;VVFASGKDIRDPNAPYLHTNFGLARKDECVAIVDPDGKTVVHQYTPYPQQLSDISYGLAQLDEILVPTGADVRYHVPDSGDANLGTDWAGLDFNDSVWDTGETGLGFGSGYGTDVQQQMLNINTSLWIRIDFYVEEPYFYDGMILKMRYDDGYIAYLNGTEIVRKNFNGTPTWNSMADANRPQAQSSEFENVNLNEYLDLIRASPYKNVLAIQALNDNVSNENFLIVPELVFSKNEEVPQYFTKPTPGKFNISGAADIVSDVWFSHKRGFYDTTFQLKLSTEMDDAEIRYTLDGSRPTITHGFTFNYNTGPPIDINKTTIVRAVAVKPGLLDSPVQTHSYIFPADVRYQSLSGQAPAPDWPIPGYYNGQRMDYGMDTKVVIDDARYSGQTIIDALEAVATVSLVTDLDNLFDPSKGIYVNAYSE
;
A
#
# COMPACT_ATOMS: atom_id res chain seq x y z
N VAL A 1 3.46 -3.08 -17.45
CA VAL A 1 4.58 -2.21 -17.00
C VAL A 1 5.40 -1.85 -18.22
N VAL A 2 5.69 -0.56 -18.42
CA VAL A 2 6.58 -0.06 -19.47
C VAL A 2 7.75 0.64 -18.79
N PHE A 3 8.99 0.26 -19.11
CA PHE A 3 10.18 0.86 -18.53
C PHE A 3 10.59 2.10 -19.30
N ALA A 4 10.62 3.24 -18.61
CA ALA A 4 11.10 4.50 -19.15
C ALA A 4 12.64 4.55 -19.21
N SER A 5 13.27 3.65 -19.98
CA SER A 5 14.72 3.38 -19.87
C SER A 5 15.56 3.85 -21.05
N GLY A 6 14.97 4.40 -22.10
CA GLY A 6 15.68 4.82 -23.31
C GLY A 6 16.32 3.68 -24.12
N LYS A 7 15.93 2.43 -23.86
CA LYS A 7 16.53 1.26 -24.54
C LYS A 7 15.88 0.97 -25.90
N ASP A 8 14.70 1.53 -26.17
CA ASP A 8 13.94 1.34 -27.42
C ASP A 8 13.82 -0.15 -27.80
N ILE A 9 13.41 -0.99 -26.84
CA ILE A 9 13.24 -2.43 -27.10
C ILE A 9 11.93 -2.64 -27.86
N ARG A 10 12.04 -3.08 -29.12
CA ARG A 10 10.92 -3.29 -30.04
C ARG A 10 10.55 -4.75 -30.26
N ASP A 11 11.13 -5.67 -29.48
CA ASP A 11 10.81 -7.09 -29.55
C ASP A 11 9.42 -7.35 -28.92
N PRO A 12 8.42 -7.81 -29.69
CA PRO A 12 7.09 -8.10 -29.18
C PRO A 12 7.07 -9.26 -28.18
N ASN A 13 8.14 -10.06 -28.10
CA ASN A 13 8.27 -11.16 -27.15
C ASN A 13 9.09 -10.78 -25.90
N ALA A 14 9.56 -9.53 -25.79
CA ALA A 14 10.28 -9.09 -24.60
C ALA A 14 9.35 -9.17 -23.37
N PRO A 15 9.85 -9.62 -22.21
CA PRO A 15 9.04 -9.74 -21.00
C PRO A 15 8.51 -8.38 -20.52
N TYR A 16 9.17 -7.29 -20.92
CA TYR A 16 8.76 -5.93 -20.61
C TYR A 16 9.01 -5.00 -21.80
N LEU A 17 8.13 -4.02 -21.96
CA LEU A 17 8.27 -2.96 -22.95
C LEU A 17 9.22 -1.88 -22.43
N HIS A 18 10.04 -1.31 -23.32
CA HIS A 18 10.94 -0.21 -22.99
C HIS A 18 10.72 0.96 -23.93
N THR A 19 10.62 2.16 -23.38
CA THR A 19 10.53 3.40 -24.17
C THR A 19 11.86 3.70 -24.88
N ASN A 20 11.79 4.56 -25.90
CA ASN A 20 12.93 5.15 -26.58
C ASN A 20 13.51 6.40 -25.87
N PHE A 21 12.95 6.80 -24.72
CA PHE A 21 13.44 7.88 -23.86
C PHE A 21 13.66 7.40 -22.43
N GLY A 22 14.61 8.01 -21.71
CA GLY A 22 14.76 7.84 -20.27
C GLY A 22 14.06 8.97 -19.52
N LEU A 23 13.71 8.75 -18.26
CA LEU A 23 13.23 9.81 -17.35
C LEU A 23 14.30 10.15 -16.31
N ALA A 24 14.47 11.43 -16.01
CA ALA A 24 15.28 11.90 -14.88
C ALA A 24 14.61 11.58 -13.53
N ARG A 25 15.33 11.79 -12.43
CA ARG A 25 14.78 11.55 -11.08
C ARG A 25 13.68 12.53 -10.68
N LYS A 26 13.58 13.71 -11.29
CA LYS A 26 12.56 14.75 -11.01
C LYS A 26 12.56 15.82 -12.10
N ASP A 27 11.59 16.74 -12.03
CA ASP A 27 11.55 18.00 -12.77
C ASP A 27 11.35 17.86 -14.30
N GLU A 28 11.02 16.66 -14.79
CA GLU A 28 10.61 16.43 -16.18
C GLU A 28 9.08 16.25 -16.29
N CYS A 29 8.61 16.11 -17.53
CA CYS A 29 7.22 15.85 -17.85
C CYS A 29 7.05 14.41 -18.34
N VAL A 30 6.00 13.75 -17.88
CA VAL A 30 5.51 12.50 -18.46
C VAL A 30 4.03 12.64 -18.75
N ALA A 31 3.60 12.28 -19.96
CA ALA A 31 2.22 12.40 -20.39
C ALA A 31 1.78 11.18 -21.20
N ILE A 32 0.51 10.82 -21.04
CA ILE A 32 -0.22 9.92 -21.93
C ILE A 32 -1.00 10.81 -22.90
N VAL A 33 -0.79 10.58 -24.19
CA VAL A 33 -1.42 11.34 -25.27
C VAL A 33 -2.23 10.39 -26.13
N ASP A 34 -3.42 10.82 -26.56
CA ASP A 34 -4.27 10.07 -27.46
C ASP A 34 -3.59 9.78 -28.81
N PRO A 35 -4.11 8.82 -29.60
CA PRO A 35 -3.58 8.50 -30.93
C PRO A 35 -3.55 9.67 -31.91
N ASP A 36 -4.28 10.76 -31.65
CA ASP A 36 -4.24 11.99 -32.43
C ASP A 36 -2.91 12.77 -32.27
N GLY A 37 -2.08 12.37 -31.29
CA GLY A 37 -0.79 12.96 -30.97
C GLY A 37 -0.87 14.35 -30.35
N LYS A 38 -2.06 14.79 -29.92
CA LYS A 38 -2.32 16.16 -29.44
C LYS A 38 -3.06 16.20 -28.12
N THR A 39 -4.02 15.31 -27.91
CA THR A 39 -4.88 15.35 -26.73
C THR A 39 -4.18 14.66 -25.57
N VAL A 40 -3.81 15.44 -24.55
CA VAL A 40 -3.21 14.90 -23.32
C VAL A 40 -4.34 14.28 -22.50
N VAL A 41 -4.26 12.96 -22.32
CA VAL A 41 -5.21 12.18 -21.50
C VAL A 41 -4.86 12.34 -20.02
N HIS A 42 -3.57 12.27 -19.68
CA HIS A 42 -3.08 12.46 -18.32
C HIS A 42 -1.61 12.87 -18.35
N GLN A 43 -1.16 13.68 -17.38
CA GLN A 43 0.23 14.10 -17.31
C GLN A 43 0.68 14.44 -15.88
N TYR A 44 1.98 14.29 -15.64
CA TYR A 44 2.69 14.90 -14.52
C TYR A 44 3.72 15.88 -15.07
N THR A 45 3.58 17.17 -14.75
CA THR A 45 4.47 18.23 -15.24
C THR A 45 4.64 19.38 -14.23
N PRO A 46 5.78 19.47 -13.52
CA PRO A 46 6.79 18.42 -13.37
C PRO A 46 6.30 17.28 -12.48
N TYR A 47 6.87 16.08 -12.63
CA TYR A 47 6.77 15.06 -11.59
C TYR A 47 7.82 15.28 -10.48
N PRO A 48 7.52 14.91 -9.21
CA PRO A 48 8.43 15.15 -8.08
C PRO A 48 9.56 14.12 -8.04
N GLN A 49 10.41 14.16 -7.00
CA GLN A 49 11.51 13.22 -6.83
C GLN A 49 11.05 11.75 -6.76
N GLN A 50 11.42 10.98 -7.78
CA GLN A 50 11.18 9.54 -7.83
C GLN A 50 12.24 8.77 -7.03
N LEU A 51 11.80 7.75 -6.30
CA LEU A 51 12.63 6.88 -5.48
C LEU A 51 12.60 5.46 -6.04
N SER A 52 13.70 4.71 -5.86
CA SER A 52 13.72 3.29 -6.19
C SER A 52 12.68 2.53 -5.37
N ASP A 53 11.98 1.59 -6.01
CA ASP A 53 10.97 0.72 -5.40
C ASP A 53 9.78 1.43 -4.73
N ILE A 54 9.57 2.71 -5.05
CA ILE A 54 8.41 3.50 -4.63
C ILE A 54 7.67 3.94 -5.89
N SER A 55 6.38 3.61 -5.98
CA SER A 55 5.53 4.12 -7.05
C SER A 55 4.95 5.48 -6.69
N TYR A 56 4.73 6.32 -7.69
CA TYR A 56 4.06 7.61 -7.57
C TYR A 56 2.84 7.65 -8.48
N GLY A 57 1.70 8.12 -7.97
CA GLY A 57 0.46 8.15 -8.73
C GLY A 57 -0.74 8.59 -7.89
N LEU A 58 -1.94 8.48 -8.43
CA LEU A 58 -3.16 8.81 -7.69
C LEU A 58 -3.55 7.65 -6.76
N ALA A 59 -3.88 7.97 -5.51
CA ALA A 59 -4.61 7.06 -4.65
C ALA A 59 -6.05 6.95 -5.14
N GLN A 60 -6.77 5.89 -4.76
CA GLN A 60 -8.20 5.84 -4.92
C GLN A 60 -8.85 5.89 -3.54
N LEU A 61 -9.89 6.71 -3.44
CA LEU A 61 -10.77 6.77 -2.29
C LEU A 61 -12.06 6.02 -2.61
N ASP A 62 -12.38 5.08 -1.74
CA ASP A 62 -13.68 4.44 -1.70
C ASP A 62 -14.62 5.26 -0.80
N GLU A 63 -15.80 5.55 -1.32
CA GLU A 63 -16.91 6.15 -0.60
C GLU A 63 -18.07 5.14 -0.57
N ILE A 64 -18.49 4.74 0.63
CA ILE A 64 -19.60 3.81 0.81
C ILE A 64 -20.90 4.62 0.86
N LEU A 65 -21.63 4.65 -0.26
CA LEU A 65 -22.88 5.42 -0.37
C LEU A 65 -24.09 4.65 0.16
N VAL A 66 -24.03 3.33 0.13
CA VAL A 66 -24.97 2.45 0.83
C VAL A 66 -24.16 1.56 1.76
N PRO A 67 -24.04 1.89 3.07
CA PRO A 67 -23.36 1.04 4.04
C PRO A 67 -24.26 -0.07 4.59
N THR A 68 -23.65 -1.11 5.16
CA THR A 68 -24.36 -2.00 6.08
C THR A 68 -24.95 -1.18 7.23
N GLY A 69 -26.23 -1.38 7.55
CA GLY A 69 -26.96 -0.58 8.54
C GLY A 69 -27.63 0.68 7.97
N ALA A 70 -27.57 0.93 6.65
CA ALA A 70 -28.34 2.01 6.02
C ALA A 70 -29.87 1.82 6.19
N ASP A 71 -30.61 2.92 6.25
CA ASP A 71 -32.09 2.88 6.22
C ASP A 71 -32.59 2.17 4.96
N VAL A 72 -33.57 1.28 5.14
CA VAL A 72 -34.17 0.50 4.04
C VAL A 72 -35.69 0.45 4.19
N ARG A 73 -36.39 0.52 3.06
CA ARG A 73 -37.80 0.13 2.96
C ARG A 73 -37.89 -1.27 2.38
N TYR A 74 -38.71 -2.12 2.99
CA TYR A 74 -38.86 -3.50 2.56
C TYR A 74 -40.31 -3.98 2.55
N HIS A 75 -40.59 -4.95 1.69
CA HIS A 75 -41.91 -5.53 1.52
C HIS A 75 -41.76 -7.01 1.18
N VAL A 76 -42.49 -7.87 1.90
CA VAL A 76 -42.66 -9.26 1.50
C VAL A 76 -43.86 -9.29 0.57
N PRO A 77 -43.65 -9.49 -0.75
CA PRO A 77 -44.73 -9.35 -1.71
C PRO A 77 -45.80 -10.43 -1.54
N ASP A 78 -47.00 -10.16 -2.02
CA ASP A 78 -48.12 -11.10 -2.04
C ASP A 78 -48.80 -11.17 -3.42
N SER A 79 -49.86 -11.95 -3.53
CA SER A 79 -50.58 -12.12 -4.81
C SER A 79 -51.15 -10.83 -5.42
N GLY A 80 -51.35 -9.78 -4.60
CA GLY A 80 -51.76 -8.44 -5.05
C GLY A 80 -50.68 -7.72 -5.86
N ASP A 81 -49.41 -8.08 -5.65
CA ASP A 81 -48.26 -7.50 -6.35
C ASP A 81 -47.99 -8.13 -7.72
N ALA A 82 -48.77 -9.14 -8.11
CA ALA A 82 -48.53 -9.94 -9.32
C ALA A 82 -48.50 -9.14 -10.63
N ASN A 83 -49.14 -7.96 -10.66
CA ASN A 83 -49.19 -7.10 -11.83
C ASN A 83 -48.18 -5.95 -11.80
N LEU A 84 -47.39 -5.79 -10.74
CA LEU A 84 -46.39 -4.72 -10.64
C LEU A 84 -45.16 -4.97 -11.52
N GLY A 85 -44.89 -6.22 -11.88
CA GLY A 85 -43.68 -6.57 -12.62
C GLY A 85 -42.43 -6.05 -11.92
N THR A 86 -41.63 -5.23 -12.60
CA THR A 86 -40.44 -4.56 -12.06
C THR A 86 -40.67 -3.08 -11.74
N ASP A 87 -41.90 -2.56 -11.83
CA ASP A 87 -42.20 -1.13 -11.60
C ASP A 87 -41.83 -0.70 -10.18
N TRP A 88 -41.92 -1.63 -9.22
CA TRP A 88 -41.51 -1.41 -7.82
C TRP A 88 -40.03 -1.07 -7.67
N ALA A 89 -39.17 -1.38 -8.64
CA ALA A 89 -37.75 -1.03 -8.61
C ALA A 89 -37.46 0.38 -9.17
N GLY A 90 -38.46 1.03 -9.77
CA GLY A 90 -38.33 2.33 -10.41
C GLY A 90 -38.16 3.50 -9.44
N LEU A 91 -37.55 4.59 -9.92
CA LEU A 91 -37.31 5.82 -9.16
C LEU A 91 -38.57 6.41 -8.51
N ASP A 92 -39.69 6.39 -9.25
CA ASP A 92 -40.94 7.09 -8.88
C ASP A 92 -41.96 6.19 -8.16
N PHE A 93 -41.61 4.94 -7.89
CA PHE A 93 -42.51 4.04 -7.14
C PHE A 93 -42.69 4.53 -5.70
N ASN A 94 -43.94 4.51 -5.24
CA ASN A 94 -44.32 4.95 -3.91
C ASN A 94 -44.28 3.78 -2.92
N ASP A 95 -43.18 3.68 -2.18
CA ASP A 95 -42.92 2.70 -1.12
C ASP A 95 -43.24 3.23 0.29
N SER A 96 -43.97 4.34 0.41
CA SER A 96 -44.24 4.99 1.71
C SER A 96 -44.97 4.10 2.72
N VAL A 97 -45.71 3.11 2.22
CA VAL A 97 -46.47 2.13 3.01
C VAL A 97 -45.70 0.85 3.32
N TRP A 98 -44.50 0.68 2.77
CA TRP A 98 -43.62 -0.46 3.08
C TRP A 98 -43.06 -0.35 4.49
N ASP A 99 -42.72 -1.50 5.06
CA ASP A 99 -42.02 -1.56 6.34
C ASP A 99 -40.65 -0.90 6.22
N THR A 100 -40.14 -0.40 7.34
CA THR A 100 -38.82 0.26 7.43
C THR A 100 -37.90 -0.51 8.36
N GLY A 101 -36.61 -0.51 8.07
CA GLY A 101 -35.58 -1.09 8.93
C GLY A 101 -34.19 -0.65 8.52
N GLU A 102 -33.19 -1.44 8.87
CA GLU A 102 -31.80 -1.26 8.47
C GLU A 102 -31.35 -2.40 7.53
N THR A 103 -30.47 -2.08 6.57
CA THR A 103 -29.86 -3.06 5.67
C THR A 103 -29.09 -4.14 6.43
N GLY A 104 -28.98 -5.32 5.80
CA GLY A 104 -28.65 -6.54 6.51
C GLY A 104 -29.93 -7.22 6.98
N LEU A 105 -30.78 -7.64 6.04
CA LEU A 105 -32.05 -8.29 6.33
C LEU A 105 -31.84 -9.81 6.30
N GLY A 106 -32.38 -10.52 7.28
CA GLY A 106 -32.15 -11.96 7.42
C GLY A 106 -33.11 -12.63 8.40
N PHE A 107 -32.90 -13.92 8.66
CA PHE A 107 -33.70 -14.68 9.64
C PHE A 107 -33.05 -14.77 11.01
N GLY A 108 -33.65 -14.10 12.00
CA GLY A 108 -33.20 -14.09 13.38
C GLY A 108 -32.57 -12.77 13.82
N SER A 109 -32.30 -12.66 15.12
CA SER A 109 -32.02 -11.39 15.80
C SER A 109 -30.60 -10.83 15.64
N GLY A 110 -29.74 -11.47 14.85
CA GLY A 110 -28.35 -11.04 14.63
C GLY A 110 -28.17 -10.08 13.43
N TYR A 111 -29.26 -9.71 12.77
CA TYR A 111 -29.28 -8.93 11.54
C TYR A 111 -29.85 -7.52 11.79
N GLY A 112 -29.62 -6.59 10.85
CA GLY A 112 -30.16 -5.22 10.92
C GLY A 112 -31.69 -5.22 10.94
N THR A 113 -32.30 -6.10 10.13
CA THR A 113 -33.75 -6.33 10.14
C THR A 113 -34.07 -7.83 10.10
N ASP A 114 -34.85 -8.31 11.08
CA ASP A 114 -35.33 -9.69 11.10
C ASP A 114 -36.67 -9.82 10.34
N VAL A 115 -36.66 -10.57 9.24
CA VAL A 115 -37.84 -10.81 8.37
C VAL A 115 -38.38 -12.23 8.49
N GLN A 116 -37.88 -13.03 9.45
CA GLN A 116 -38.22 -14.45 9.57
C GLN A 116 -39.72 -14.69 9.70
N GLN A 117 -40.41 -13.92 10.53
CA GLN A 117 -41.85 -14.11 10.76
C GLN A 117 -42.70 -13.77 9.53
N GLN A 118 -42.23 -12.89 8.66
CA GLN A 118 -42.95 -12.44 7.48
C GLN A 118 -42.69 -13.34 6.25
N MET A 119 -41.52 -14.00 6.20
CA MET A 119 -41.11 -14.78 5.03
C MET A 119 -41.10 -16.29 5.23
N LEU A 120 -40.61 -16.80 6.37
CA LEU A 120 -40.39 -18.23 6.56
C LEU A 120 -41.72 -18.99 6.49
N ASN A 121 -41.77 -20.01 5.63
CA ASN A 121 -42.94 -20.79 5.25
C ASN A 121 -44.07 -19.98 4.55
N ILE A 122 -43.78 -18.76 4.08
CA ILE A 122 -44.75 -17.84 3.47
C ILE A 122 -44.34 -17.46 2.04
N ASN A 123 -43.14 -16.89 1.86
CA ASN A 123 -42.66 -16.41 0.57
C ASN A 123 -41.14 -16.57 0.43
N THR A 124 -40.66 -16.81 -0.79
CA THR A 124 -39.23 -16.86 -1.15
C THR A 124 -38.64 -15.51 -1.53
N SER A 125 -39.47 -14.47 -1.72
CA SER A 125 -39.01 -13.15 -2.16
C SER A 125 -39.14 -12.10 -1.07
N LEU A 126 -38.15 -11.22 -1.01
CA LEU A 126 -38.19 -9.95 -0.28
C LEU A 126 -37.80 -8.83 -1.24
N TRP A 127 -38.60 -7.78 -1.29
CA TRP A 127 -38.26 -6.58 -2.03
C TRP A 127 -37.71 -5.53 -1.08
N ILE A 128 -36.55 -4.96 -1.42
CA ILE A 128 -35.94 -3.87 -0.64
C ILE A 128 -35.60 -2.69 -1.54
N ARG A 129 -35.72 -1.49 -0.99
CA ARG A 129 -35.40 -0.21 -1.65
C ARG A 129 -34.59 0.66 -0.69
N ILE A 130 -33.47 1.15 -1.20
CA ILE A 130 -32.52 1.98 -0.46
C ILE A 130 -32.31 3.27 -1.25
N ASP A 131 -32.74 4.39 -0.67
CA ASP A 131 -32.52 5.72 -1.22
C ASP A 131 -31.10 6.18 -0.87
N PHE A 132 -30.37 6.74 -1.85
CA PHE A 132 -29.05 7.34 -1.61
C PHE A 132 -28.83 8.57 -2.50
N TYR A 133 -27.88 9.42 -2.11
CA TYR A 133 -27.57 10.69 -2.77
C TYR A 133 -26.10 10.75 -3.15
N VAL A 134 -25.81 11.34 -4.30
CA VAL A 134 -24.45 11.45 -4.85
C VAL A 134 -24.20 12.90 -5.21
N GLU A 135 -23.31 13.59 -4.50
CA GLU A 135 -23.08 15.02 -4.73
C GLU A 135 -22.49 15.30 -6.11
N GLU A 136 -21.41 14.59 -6.47
CA GLU A 136 -20.65 14.85 -7.68
C GLU A 136 -20.33 13.54 -8.42
N PRO A 137 -21.31 12.94 -9.11
CA PRO A 137 -21.16 11.61 -9.70
C PRO A 137 -20.04 11.51 -10.74
N TYR A 138 -19.72 12.63 -11.42
CA TYR A 138 -18.69 12.68 -12.45
C TYR A 138 -17.25 12.54 -11.94
N PHE A 139 -17.02 12.62 -10.62
CA PHE A 139 -15.70 12.36 -10.04
C PHE A 139 -15.45 10.87 -9.74
N TYR A 140 -16.47 10.03 -9.84
CA TYR A 140 -16.32 8.60 -9.61
C TYR A 140 -16.00 7.87 -10.90
N ASP A 141 -14.90 7.13 -10.86
CA ASP A 141 -14.42 6.29 -11.96
C ASP A 141 -14.71 4.79 -11.70
N GLY A 142 -15.29 4.47 -10.54
CA GLY A 142 -15.62 3.11 -10.13
C GLY A 142 -16.92 3.02 -9.33
N MET A 143 -17.67 1.94 -9.55
CA MET A 143 -18.82 1.56 -8.76
C MET A 143 -18.83 0.04 -8.57
N ILE A 144 -18.91 -0.40 -7.33
CA ILE A 144 -18.96 -1.81 -6.93
C ILE A 144 -20.16 -2.04 -6.02
N LEU A 145 -20.97 -3.04 -6.34
CA LEU A 145 -21.94 -3.60 -5.40
C LEU A 145 -21.28 -4.79 -4.69
N LYS A 146 -21.07 -4.67 -3.38
CA LYS A 146 -20.67 -5.78 -2.52
C LYS A 146 -21.93 -6.43 -1.97
N MET A 147 -22.05 -7.73 -2.10
CA MET A 147 -23.20 -8.48 -1.62
C MET A 147 -22.76 -9.63 -0.73
N ARG A 148 -23.33 -9.68 0.46
CA ARG A 148 -23.38 -10.90 1.27
C ARG A 148 -24.82 -11.40 1.24
N TYR A 149 -25.03 -12.60 0.70
CA TYR A 149 -26.37 -13.12 0.44
C TYR A 149 -26.40 -14.63 0.59
N ASP A 150 -27.57 -15.15 0.97
CA ASP A 150 -27.78 -16.59 1.10
C ASP A 150 -27.98 -17.23 -0.28
N ASP A 151 -29.20 -17.33 -0.80
CA ASP A 151 -29.40 -18.05 -2.07
C ASP A 151 -29.20 -17.20 -3.31
N GLY A 152 -29.98 -16.14 -3.51
CA GLY A 152 -29.94 -15.37 -4.75
C GLY A 152 -30.49 -13.95 -4.61
N TYR A 153 -30.27 -13.16 -5.65
CA TYR A 153 -30.86 -11.82 -5.73
C TYR A 153 -30.87 -11.29 -7.17
N ILE A 154 -31.72 -10.29 -7.38
CA ILE A 154 -31.73 -9.45 -8.58
C ILE A 154 -31.66 -8.00 -8.10
N ALA A 155 -30.67 -7.24 -8.55
CA ALA A 155 -30.46 -5.85 -8.18
C ALA A 155 -30.77 -4.92 -9.34
N TYR A 156 -31.36 -3.78 -9.01
CA TYR A 156 -31.76 -2.72 -9.91
C TYR A 156 -31.21 -1.39 -9.40
N LEU A 157 -30.72 -0.57 -10.32
CA LEU A 157 -30.32 0.80 -10.07
C LEU A 157 -31.25 1.73 -10.85
N ASN A 158 -31.98 2.58 -10.12
CA ASN A 158 -32.91 3.55 -10.73
C ASN A 158 -33.92 2.90 -11.68
N GLY A 159 -34.36 1.67 -11.39
CA GLY A 159 -35.28 0.87 -12.22
C GLY A 159 -34.63 0.04 -13.34
N THR A 160 -33.34 0.21 -13.59
CA THR A 160 -32.59 -0.62 -14.56
C THR A 160 -31.99 -1.81 -13.84
N GLU A 161 -32.20 -3.04 -14.32
CA GLU A 161 -31.52 -4.22 -13.78
C GLU A 161 -30.02 -4.14 -14.04
N ILE A 162 -29.21 -4.30 -12.99
CA ILE A 162 -27.75 -4.13 -13.04
C ILE A 162 -26.99 -5.45 -12.81
N VAL A 163 -27.58 -6.37 -12.05
CA VAL A 163 -27.01 -7.70 -11.83
C VAL A 163 -28.06 -8.66 -11.29
N ARG A 164 -27.92 -9.93 -11.63
CA ARG A 164 -28.62 -11.05 -10.97
C ARG A 164 -27.65 -12.16 -10.62
N LYS A 165 -27.91 -12.85 -9.52
CA LYS A 165 -27.16 -14.02 -9.08
C LYS A 165 -28.13 -15.13 -8.68
N ASN A 166 -27.82 -16.34 -9.15
CA ASN A 166 -28.58 -17.55 -8.85
C ASN A 166 -30.08 -17.45 -9.20
N PHE A 167 -30.38 -16.81 -10.33
CA PHE A 167 -31.73 -16.71 -10.86
C PHE A 167 -31.69 -16.60 -12.38
N ASN A 168 -32.48 -17.43 -13.06
CA ASN A 168 -32.68 -17.39 -14.49
C ASN A 168 -34.16 -17.17 -14.84
N GLY A 169 -34.43 -16.46 -15.94
CA GLY A 169 -35.80 -16.22 -16.42
C GLY A 169 -36.32 -14.81 -16.12
N THR A 170 -37.64 -14.65 -16.16
CA THR A 170 -38.31 -13.35 -15.95
C THR A 170 -38.70 -13.21 -14.48
N PRO A 171 -38.27 -12.16 -13.77
CA PRO A 171 -38.64 -11.94 -12.38
C PRO A 171 -40.16 -11.80 -12.21
N THR A 172 -40.68 -12.46 -11.19
CA THR A 172 -42.05 -12.34 -10.69
C THR A 172 -42.02 -11.99 -9.21
N TRP A 173 -43.14 -11.54 -8.65
CA TRP A 173 -43.23 -11.12 -7.25
C TRP A 173 -42.78 -12.18 -6.24
N ASN A 174 -43.02 -13.45 -6.52
CA ASN A 174 -42.64 -14.59 -5.68
C ASN A 174 -41.53 -15.45 -6.31
N SER A 175 -40.61 -14.83 -7.04
CA SER A 175 -39.45 -15.56 -7.57
C SER A 175 -38.67 -16.26 -6.44
N MET A 176 -37.97 -17.32 -6.82
CA MET A 176 -37.12 -18.12 -5.95
C MET A 176 -35.75 -18.26 -6.60
N ALA A 177 -34.70 -18.45 -5.80
CA ALA A 177 -33.38 -18.73 -6.34
C ALA A 177 -33.37 -20.08 -7.06
N ASP A 178 -32.53 -20.23 -8.09
CA ASP A 178 -32.46 -21.46 -8.91
C ASP A 178 -31.92 -22.66 -8.11
N ALA A 179 -31.11 -22.41 -7.08
CA ALA A 179 -30.51 -23.43 -6.23
C ALA A 179 -30.18 -22.91 -4.82
N ASN A 180 -30.04 -23.81 -3.85
CA ASN A 180 -29.47 -23.49 -2.54
C ASN A 180 -27.99 -23.10 -2.65
N ARG A 181 -27.54 -22.12 -1.87
CA ARG A 181 -26.12 -21.76 -1.76
C ARG A 181 -25.52 -22.18 -0.41
N PRO A 182 -24.29 -22.73 -0.36
CA PRO A 182 -23.68 -23.11 0.92
C PRO A 182 -23.42 -21.91 1.83
N GLN A 183 -23.79 -22.03 3.11
CA GLN A 183 -23.64 -20.98 4.15
C GLN A 183 -22.23 -20.36 4.26
N ALA A 184 -21.18 -21.14 3.98
CA ALA A 184 -19.81 -20.64 3.97
C ALA A 184 -19.59 -19.53 2.92
N GLN A 185 -20.31 -19.57 1.80
CA GLN A 185 -20.30 -18.52 0.79
C GLN A 185 -21.17 -17.33 1.18
N SER A 186 -22.25 -17.57 1.94
CA SER A 186 -23.15 -16.53 2.45
C SER A 186 -22.52 -15.64 3.53
N SER A 187 -21.30 -15.94 4.00
CA SER A 187 -20.61 -15.18 5.05
C SER A 187 -19.62 -14.14 4.52
N GLU A 188 -19.20 -14.25 3.26
CA GLU A 188 -18.21 -13.39 2.60
C GLU A 188 -18.90 -12.39 1.66
N PHE A 189 -18.30 -11.21 1.48
CA PHE A 189 -18.77 -10.28 0.45
C PHE A 189 -18.32 -10.73 -0.94
N GLU A 190 -19.27 -10.86 -1.85
CA GLU A 190 -19.01 -10.98 -3.29
C GLU A 190 -19.04 -9.58 -3.91
N ASN A 191 -18.01 -9.22 -4.68
CA ASN A 191 -17.90 -7.91 -5.33
C ASN A 191 -18.36 -8.01 -6.79
N VAL A 192 -19.31 -7.17 -7.18
CA VAL A 192 -19.79 -7.01 -8.55
C VAL A 192 -19.34 -5.65 -9.07
N ASN A 193 -18.57 -5.64 -10.17
CA ASN A 193 -18.21 -4.40 -10.86
C ASN A 193 -19.44 -3.87 -11.62
N LEU A 194 -19.81 -2.62 -11.37
CA LEU A 194 -20.95 -1.94 -11.99
C LEU A 194 -20.54 -0.68 -12.76
N ASN A 195 -19.28 -0.56 -13.18
CA ASN A 195 -18.77 0.64 -13.84
C ASN A 195 -19.55 1.01 -15.12
N GLU A 196 -20.09 0.03 -15.83
CA GLU A 196 -20.92 0.27 -17.03
C GLU A 196 -22.24 1.00 -16.73
N TYR A 197 -22.65 1.07 -15.46
CA TYR A 197 -23.89 1.71 -15.00
C TYR A 197 -23.65 3.07 -14.34
N LEU A 198 -22.43 3.60 -14.33
CA LEU A 198 -22.13 4.92 -13.75
C LEU A 198 -22.98 6.04 -14.36
N ASP A 199 -23.31 5.96 -15.64
CA ASP A 199 -24.16 6.92 -16.35
C ASP A 199 -25.63 6.95 -15.86
N LEU A 200 -26.07 5.95 -15.08
CA LEU A 200 -27.40 5.93 -14.48
C LEU A 200 -27.50 6.81 -13.22
N ILE A 201 -26.36 7.23 -12.64
CA ILE A 201 -26.32 7.95 -11.38
C ILE A 201 -26.72 9.41 -11.56
N ARG A 202 -27.65 9.84 -10.71
CA ARG A 202 -28.16 11.21 -10.68
C ARG A 202 -27.42 12.00 -9.62
N ALA A 203 -26.96 13.19 -9.98
CA ALA A 203 -26.38 14.13 -9.03
C ALA A 203 -27.43 14.67 -8.05
N SER A 204 -27.01 14.97 -6.83
CA SER A 204 -27.81 15.69 -5.83
C SER A 204 -28.37 17.00 -6.41
N PRO A 205 -29.59 17.42 -6.02
CA PRO A 205 -30.40 16.91 -4.92
C PRO A 205 -31.32 15.73 -5.31
N TYR A 206 -31.14 15.13 -6.49
CA TYR A 206 -31.99 14.02 -6.90
C TYR A 206 -31.56 12.72 -6.21
N LYS A 207 -32.53 11.97 -5.70
CA LYS A 207 -32.28 10.65 -5.14
C LYS A 207 -31.96 9.61 -6.22
N ASN A 208 -31.15 8.64 -5.84
CA ASN A 208 -30.97 7.37 -6.52
C ASN A 208 -31.59 6.26 -5.67
N VAL A 209 -31.98 5.16 -6.32
CA VAL A 209 -32.60 4.00 -5.67
C VAL A 209 -31.83 2.75 -6.04
N LEU A 210 -31.26 2.09 -5.03
CA LEU A 210 -30.83 0.70 -5.14
C LEU A 210 -31.99 -0.18 -4.69
N ALA A 211 -32.57 -0.93 -5.62
CA ALA A 211 -33.66 -1.85 -5.35
C ALA A 211 -33.17 -3.30 -5.54
N ILE A 212 -33.53 -4.19 -4.64
CA ILE A 212 -33.08 -5.59 -4.68
C ILE A 212 -34.26 -6.51 -4.39
N GLN A 213 -34.48 -7.49 -5.26
CA GLN A 213 -35.31 -8.65 -4.95
C GLN A 213 -34.38 -9.72 -4.41
N ALA A 214 -34.40 -9.91 -3.10
CA ALA A 214 -33.69 -10.97 -2.43
C ALA A 214 -34.49 -12.27 -2.50
N LEU A 215 -33.81 -13.37 -2.79
CA LEU A 215 -34.41 -14.65 -3.11
C LEU A 215 -33.93 -15.70 -2.12
N ASN A 216 -34.88 -16.47 -1.61
CA ASN A 216 -34.66 -17.76 -0.97
C ASN A 216 -34.88 -18.87 -2.01
N ASP A 217 -34.18 -19.98 -1.90
CA ASP A 217 -34.34 -21.13 -2.80
C ASP A 217 -35.64 -21.91 -2.52
N ASN A 218 -36.18 -21.84 -1.31
CA ASN A 218 -37.45 -22.47 -0.96
C ASN A 218 -38.10 -21.82 0.27
N VAL A 219 -39.44 -21.88 0.36
CA VAL A 219 -40.18 -21.23 1.46
C VAL A 219 -39.84 -21.78 2.84
N SER A 220 -39.38 -23.02 2.95
CA SER A 220 -39.06 -23.68 4.22
C SER A 220 -37.58 -23.59 4.62
N ASN A 221 -36.74 -22.91 3.82
CA ASN A 221 -35.33 -22.74 4.16
C ASN A 221 -35.24 -21.86 5.40
N GLU A 222 -34.57 -22.37 6.43
CA GLU A 222 -34.41 -21.67 7.71
C GLU A 222 -33.31 -20.60 7.67
N ASN A 223 -32.59 -20.50 6.55
CA ASN A 223 -31.60 -19.46 6.30
C ASN A 223 -32.11 -18.45 5.27
N PHE A 224 -31.79 -17.19 5.50
CA PHE A 224 -32.01 -16.09 4.58
C PHE A 224 -31.10 -14.93 5.00
N LEU A 225 -30.45 -14.31 4.03
CA LEU A 225 -29.59 -13.15 4.26
C LEU A 225 -29.48 -12.32 2.99
N ILE A 226 -29.59 -11.00 3.14
CA ILE A 226 -29.25 -10.02 2.11
C ILE A 226 -28.59 -8.79 2.76
N VAL A 227 -27.33 -8.53 2.40
CA VAL A 227 -26.54 -7.39 2.88
C VAL A 227 -25.87 -6.71 1.69
N PRO A 228 -26.44 -5.60 1.18
CA PRO A 228 -25.81 -4.81 0.15
C PRO A 228 -24.86 -3.75 0.74
N GLU A 229 -23.72 -3.54 0.08
CA GLU A 229 -22.96 -2.29 0.17
C GLU A 229 -22.68 -1.74 -1.22
N LEU A 230 -23.02 -0.46 -1.46
CA LEU A 230 -22.71 0.21 -2.71
C LEU A 230 -21.53 1.15 -2.48
N VAL A 231 -20.42 0.84 -3.13
CA VAL A 231 -19.14 1.54 -2.99
C VAL A 231 -18.82 2.24 -4.30
N PHE A 232 -18.57 3.54 -4.20
CA PHE A 232 -18.10 4.36 -5.29
C PHE A 232 -16.62 4.62 -5.08
N SER A 233 -15.85 4.68 -6.16
CA SER A 233 -14.42 4.89 -6.07
C SER A 233 -14.01 6.05 -6.97
N LYS A 234 -13.27 7.00 -6.41
CA LYS A 234 -12.72 8.17 -7.13
C LYS A 234 -11.22 8.23 -6.96
N ASN A 235 -10.51 8.69 -7.98
CA ASN A 235 -9.10 9.00 -7.81
C ASN A 235 -8.97 10.20 -6.86
N GLU A 236 -8.07 10.13 -5.89
CA GLU A 236 -7.59 11.34 -5.22
C GLU A 236 -6.93 12.22 -6.27
N GLU A 237 -7.30 13.50 -6.31
CA GLU A 237 -6.69 14.45 -7.25
C GLU A 237 -5.21 14.71 -6.92
N VAL A 238 -4.79 14.41 -5.68
CA VAL A 238 -3.42 14.63 -5.21
C VAL A 238 -2.62 13.33 -5.37
N PRO A 239 -1.57 13.32 -6.19
CA PRO A 239 -0.74 12.13 -6.35
C PRO A 239 0.15 11.94 -5.12
N GLN A 240 0.37 10.67 -4.76
CA GLN A 240 1.07 10.23 -3.56
C GLN A 240 2.15 9.21 -3.89
N TYR A 241 3.05 8.99 -2.93
CA TYR A 241 4.01 7.90 -2.96
C TYR A 241 3.48 6.65 -2.27
N PHE A 242 3.66 5.49 -2.91
CA PHE A 242 3.24 4.20 -2.40
C PHE A 242 4.45 3.27 -2.21
N THR A 243 4.62 2.78 -0.98
CA THR A 243 5.67 1.82 -0.61
C THR A 243 5.27 0.37 -0.90
N LYS A 244 4.00 0.13 -1.25
CA LYS A 244 3.45 -1.20 -1.56
C LYS A 244 2.81 -1.17 -2.95
N PRO A 245 3.28 -2.00 -3.89
CA PRO A 245 2.69 -2.07 -5.22
C PRO A 245 1.32 -2.78 -5.19
N THR A 246 0.38 -2.28 -5.97
CA THR A 246 -1.02 -2.78 -6.08
C THR A 246 -1.36 -3.17 -7.54
N PRO A 247 -0.59 -4.05 -8.20
CA PRO A 247 -0.83 -4.38 -9.61
C PRO A 247 -2.24 -4.97 -9.82
N GLY A 248 -2.98 -4.39 -10.77
CA GLY A 248 -4.36 -4.81 -11.09
C GLY A 248 -5.40 -4.47 -10.01
N LYS A 249 -5.00 -3.72 -8.99
CA LYS A 249 -5.88 -3.21 -7.93
C LYS A 249 -5.70 -1.69 -7.83
N PHE A 250 -6.62 -1.05 -7.14
CA PHE A 250 -6.51 0.37 -6.87
C PHE A 250 -5.37 0.66 -5.89
N ASN A 251 -4.74 1.83 -6.07
CA ASN A 251 -3.87 2.40 -5.06
C ASN A 251 -4.73 2.82 -3.87
N ILE A 252 -4.28 2.53 -2.65
CA ILE A 252 -4.92 3.02 -1.42
C ILE A 252 -4.30 4.36 -1.04
N SER A 253 -4.38 4.77 0.23
CA SER A 253 -3.64 5.93 0.74
C SER A 253 -2.14 5.67 0.83
N GLY A 254 -1.36 6.64 0.35
CA GLY A 254 0.09 6.73 0.39
C GLY A 254 0.58 7.97 1.14
N ALA A 255 1.86 8.28 0.97
CA ALA A 255 2.47 9.47 1.56
C ALA A 255 2.37 10.66 0.60
N ALA A 256 1.96 11.82 1.12
CA ALA A 256 1.74 13.01 0.31
C ALA A 256 3.04 13.61 -0.26
N ASP A 257 4.15 13.45 0.44
CA ASP A 257 5.47 13.95 0.05
C ASP A 257 6.60 13.15 0.70
N ILE A 258 7.83 13.55 0.46
CA ILE A 258 9.06 13.03 1.08
C ILE A 258 9.66 14.06 2.04
N VAL A 259 10.19 13.60 3.17
CA VAL A 259 10.93 14.45 4.10
C VAL A 259 12.27 14.87 3.49
N SER A 260 12.66 16.13 3.70
CA SER A 260 13.96 16.66 3.25
C SER A 260 15.16 15.87 3.79
N ASP A 261 16.20 15.78 2.97
CA ASP A 261 17.45 15.09 3.31
C ASP A 261 18.06 15.55 4.65
N VAL A 262 18.79 14.63 5.31
CA VAL A 262 19.59 14.96 6.48
C VAL A 262 20.95 15.50 6.06
N TRP A 263 21.29 16.67 6.57
CA TRP A 263 22.59 17.30 6.40
C TRP A 263 23.51 17.04 7.59
N PHE A 264 24.77 16.72 7.30
CA PHE A 264 25.82 16.54 8.28
C PHE A 264 26.76 17.74 8.28
N SER A 265 27.03 18.30 9.47
CA SER A 265 27.98 19.42 9.63
C SER A 265 29.43 19.07 9.26
N HIS A 266 29.78 17.78 9.20
CA HIS A 266 31.11 17.29 8.84
C HIS A 266 31.02 16.26 7.72
N LYS A 267 32.00 16.28 6.80
CA LYS A 267 32.07 15.30 5.71
C LYS A 267 32.59 13.96 6.23
N ARG A 268 32.12 12.84 5.69
CA ARG A 268 32.73 11.52 5.93
C ARG A 268 34.21 11.51 5.50
N GLY A 269 35.04 10.68 6.12
CA GLY A 269 36.45 10.57 5.79
C GLY A 269 37.35 10.23 6.98
N PHE A 270 38.65 10.47 6.80
CA PHE A 270 39.67 10.28 7.83
C PHE A 270 39.78 11.52 8.74
N TYR A 271 39.97 11.29 10.04
CA TYR A 271 40.11 12.31 11.06
C TYR A 271 41.19 11.92 12.08
N ASP A 272 41.94 12.92 12.53
CA ASP A 272 42.97 12.81 13.59
C ASP A 272 42.54 13.52 14.89
N THR A 273 41.50 14.36 14.80
CA THR A 273 41.02 15.25 15.85
C THR A 273 39.55 14.99 16.11
N THR A 274 39.19 14.98 17.40
CA THR A 274 37.80 14.77 17.82
C THR A 274 36.95 16.01 17.51
N PHE A 275 35.66 15.83 17.26
CA PHE A 275 34.75 16.93 16.96
C PHE A 275 33.31 16.63 17.38
N GLN A 276 32.47 17.67 17.35
CA GLN A 276 31.06 17.59 17.66
C GLN A 276 30.23 17.66 16.37
N LEU A 277 29.54 16.57 16.06
CA LEU A 277 28.72 16.45 14.87
C LEU A 277 27.29 16.96 15.15
N LYS A 278 26.85 17.92 14.35
CA LYS A 278 25.45 18.32 14.23
C LYS A 278 24.81 17.75 12.96
N LEU A 279 23.54 17.39 13.08
CA LEU A 279 22.64 17.02 11.99
C LEU A 279 21.59 18.11 11.80
N SER A 280 21.05 18.26 10.59
CA SER A 280 19.93 19.18 10.32
C SER A 280 19.10 18.72 9.13
N THR A 281 17.88 19.21 9.00
CA THR A 281 17.01 19.00 7.83
C THR A 281 16.26 20.30 7.54
N GLU A 282 15.87 20.53 6.29
CA GLU A 282 15.18 21.76 5.85
C GLU A 282 13.65 21.67 5.99
N MET A 283 13.13 20.62 6.64
CA MET A 283 11.70 20.44 6.86
C MET A 283 11.33 20.73 8.31
N ASP A 284 10.49 21.74 8.52
CA ASP A 284 9.94 22.07 9.83
C ASP A 284 9.18 20.88 10.44
N ASP A 285 9.29 20.72 11.75
CA ASP A 285 8.69 19.65 12.57
C ASP A 285 9.10 18.21 12.17
N ALA A 286 10.12 18.04 11.33
CA ALA A 286 10.69 16.72 11.08
C ALA A 286 11.61 16.30 12.23
N GLU A 287 11.52 15.03 12.63
CA GLU A 287 12.44 14.42 13.59
C GLU A 287 13.60 13.75 12.87
N ILE A 288 14.84 13.96 13.33
CA ILE A 288 16.00 13.22 12.83
C ILE A 288 16.24 12.01 13.74
N ARG A 289 16.27 10.81 13.15
CA ARG A 289 16.64 9.55 13.81
C ARG A 289 18.04 9.14 13.35
N TYR A 290 18.88 8.64 14.24
CA TYR A 290 20.20 8.15 13.88
C TYR A 290 20.65 6.92 14.65
N THR A 291 21.60 6.19 14.09
CA THR A 291 22.25 5.02 14.71
C THR A 291 23.76 5.16 14.62
N LEU A 292 24.46 4.52 15.56
CA LEU A 292 25.92 4.52 15.66
C LEU A 292 26.55 3.12 15.47
N ASP A 293 25.70 2.11 15.32
CA ASP A 293 26.07 0.68 15.20
C ASP A 293 25.99 0.18 13.75
N GLY A 294 25.71 1.07 12.79
CA GLY A 294 25.56 0.74 11.37
C GLY A 294 24.19 0.20 10.97
N SER A 295 23.28 -0.06 11.92
CA SER A 295 21.90 -0.47 11.65
C SER A 295 21.09 0.65 10.99
N ARG A 296 20.05 0.32 10.23
CA ARG A 296 19.21 1.34 9.56
C ARG A 296 18.33 2.07 10.59
N PRO A 297 18.43 3.40 10.78
CA PRO A 297 17.50 4.13 11.64
C PRO A 297 16.10 4.14 11.04
N THR A 298 15.08 4.13 11.91
CA THR A 298 13.67 4.26 11.55
C THR A 298 12.97 5.16 12.59
N ILE A 299 11.68 5.48 12.38
CA ILE A 299 10.89 6.21 13.37
C ILE A 299 10.86 5.52 14.75
N THR A 300 11.00 4.19 14.81
CA THR A 300 11.01 3.40 16.05
C THR A 300 12.40 2.89 16.45
N HIS A 301 13.41 3.01 15.59
CA HIS A 301 14.75 2.45 15.81
C HIS A 301 15.84 3.52 15.76
N GLY A 302 16.75 3.50 16.74
CA GLY A 302 17.82 4.48 16.89
C GLY A 302 17.53 5.58 17.91
N PHE A 303 18.38 6.61 17.90
CA PHE A 303 18.31 7.77 18.77
C PHE A 303 17.63 8.94 18.05
N THR A 304 16.88 9.75 18.79
CA THR A 304 16.38 11.04 18.29
C THR A 304 17.46 12.11 18.39
N PHE A 305 17.66 12.87 17.32
CA PHE A 305 18.49 14.07 17.29
C PHE A 305 17.59 15.31 17.19
N ASN A 306 17.53 16.10 18.26
CA ASN A 306 16.86 17.39 18.25
C ASN A 306 17.82 18.46 17.71
N TYR A 307 17.69 18.84 16.43
CA TYR A 307 18.64 19.74 15.80
C TYR A 307 18.53 21.21 16.27
N ASN A 308 17.41 21.60 16.89
CA ASN A 308 17.21 22.95 17.39
C ASN A 308 17.79 23.15 18.79
N THR A 309 17.70 22.14 19.67
CA THR A 309 18.04 22.29 21.09
C THR A 309 18.86 21.14 21.68
N GLY A 310 19.08 20.06 20.93
CA GLY A 310 19.80 18.88 21.38
C GLY A 310 21.32 19.05 21.40
N PRO A 311 22.02 18.29 22.25
CA PRO A 311 23.48 18.25 22.22
C PRO A 311 23.98 17.63 20.91
N PRO A 312 25.14 18.07 20.39
CA PRO A 312 25.77 17.42 19.24
C PRO A 312 26.24 16.00 19.58
N ILE A 313 26.50 15.19 18.56
CA ILE A 313 27.07 13.85 18.70
C ILE A 313 28.59 13.98 18.81
N ASP A 314 29.18 13.53 19.93
CA ASP A 314 30.63 13.53 20.10
C ASP A 314 31.28 12.43 19.24
N ILE A 315 32.09 12.84 18.28
CA ILE A 315 32.88 11.95 17.43
C ILE A 315 34.34 12.01 17.89
N ASN A 316 34.74 11.00 18.67
CA ASN A 316 36.07 10.93 19.27
C ASN A 316 36.89 9.69 18.88
N LYS A 317 36.31 8.84 18.04
CA LYS A 317 36.89 7.60 17.53
C LYS A 317 36.17 7.19 16.25
N THR A 318 36.59 6.09 15.64
CA THR A 318 35.94 5.57 14.42
C THR A 318 34.47 5.30 14.69
N THR A 319 33.61 6.01 13.97
CA THR A 319 32.16 6.01 14.21
C THR A 319 31.44 6.05 12.87
N ILE A 320 30.46 5.16 12.70
CA ILE A 320 29.53 5.19 11.58
C ILE A 320 28.27 5.87 12.08
N VAL A 321 27.84 6.93 11.40
CA VAL A 321 26.57 7.60 11.71
C VAL A 321 25.65 7.40 10.52
N ARG A 322 24.50 6.75 10.75
CA ARG A 322 23.41 6.67 9.78
C ARG A 322 22.27 7.51 10.29
N ALA A 323 21.70 8.36 9.44
CA ALA A 323 20.62 9.25 9.84
C ALA A 323 19.50 9.30 8.80
N VAL A 324 18.28 9.50 9.29
CA VAL A 324 17.06 9.65 8.50
C VAL A 324 16.21 10.74 9.13
N ALA A 325 15.50 11.53 8.32
CA ALA A 325 14.50 12.47 8.79
C ALA A 325 13.12 11.87 8.56
N VAL A 326 12.25 11.96 9.57
CA VAL A 326 10.93 11.34 9.59
C VAL A 326 9.87 12.37 9.98
N LYS A 327 8.69 12.27 9.37
CA LYS A 327 7.52 13.09 9.70
C LYS A 327 6.25 12.29 9.42
N PRO A 328 5.30 12.19 10.38
CA PRO A 328 4.05 11.46 10.16
C PRO A 328 3.31 11.94 8.90
N GLY A 329 2.84 11.00 8.08
CA GLY A 329 2.12 11.27 6.82
C GLY A 329 3.02 11.48 5.59
N LEU A 330 4.34 11.56 5.76
CA LEU A 330 5.31 11.68 4.66
C LEU A 330 6.20 10.43 4.58
N LEU A 331 6.87 10.24 3.44
CA LEU A 331 7.96 9.27 3.33
C LEU A 331 9.19 9.77 4.08
N ASP A 332 9.83 8.86 4.81
CA ASP A 332 11.15 9.07 5.37
C ASP A 332 12.13 9.56 4.28
N SER A 333 13.05 10.44 4.67
CA SER A 333 14.13 10.85 3.77
C SER A 333 15.05 9.66 3.43
N PRO A 334 15.84 9.73 2.35
CA PRO A 334 16.90 8.75 2.12
C PRO A 334 17.85 8.67 3.32
N VAL A 335 18.20 7.44 3.71
CA VAL A 335 19.16 7.23 4.82
C VAL A 335 20.54 7.69 4.37
N GLN A 336 21.05 8.73 5.02
CA GLN A 336 22.40 9.25 4.80
C GLN A 336 23.38 8.52 5.71
N THR A 337 24.52 8.08 5.17
CA THR A 337 25.55 7.35 5.94
C THR A 337 26.91 8.03 5.83
N HIS A 338 27.47 8.38 6.99
CA HIS A 338 28.79 8.99 7.13
C HIS A 338 29.69 8.12 8.03
N SER A 339 30.81 7.67 7.47
CA SER A 339 31.87 6.99 8.22
C SER A 339 32.95 8.02 8.58
N TYR A 340 33.19 8.21 9.87
CA TYR A 340 34.30 9.00 10.40
C TYR A 340 35.36 8.03 10.89
N ILE A 341 36.50 7.97 10.22
CA ILE A 341 37.51 6.95 10.43
C ILE A 341 38.69 7.61 11.14
N PHE A 342 39.06 7.08 12.30
CA PHE A 342 40.23 7.54 13.05
C PHE A 342 41.30 6.46 12.94
N PRO A 343 42.35 6.62 12.10
CA PRO A 343 43.36 5.59 11.91
C PRO A 343 44.04 5.14 13.21
N ALA A 344 44.22 6.06 14.16
CA ALA A 344 44.71 5.76 15.49
C ALA A 344 43.81 4.79 16.30
N ASP A 345 42.50 4.83 16.05
CA ASP A 345 41.51 3.93 16.63
C ASP A 345 41.39 2.63 15.81
N VAL A 346 41.42 2.71 14.47
CA VAL A 346 41.44 1.54 13.57
C VAL A 346 42.58 0.60 13.91
N ARG A 347 43.76 1.13 14.25
CA ARG A 347 44.92 0.36 14.70
C ARG A 347 44.58 -0.64 15.82
N TYR A 348 43.58 -0.35 16.64
CA TYR A 348 43.17 -1.17 17.77
C TYR A 348 41.82 -1.87 17.58
N GLN A 349 41.26 -1.87 16.36
CA GLN A 349 40.00 -2.55 16.10
C GLN A 349 40.15 -4.07 16.24
N SER A 350 39.29 -4.62 17.10
CA SER A 350 39.11 -6.06 17.34
C SER A 350 40.40 -6.86 17.54
N LEU A 351 41.32 -6.38 18.38
CA LEU A 351 42.60 -7.08 18.66
C LEU A 351 42.44 -8.52 19.16
N SER A 352 41.27 -8.87 19.72
CA SER A 352 40.92 -10.22 20.18
C SER A 352 40.25 -11.07 19.10
N GLY A 353 40.22 -10.59 17.86
CA GLY A 353 39.65 -11.29 16.70
C GLY A 353 38.14 -11.47 16.76
N GLN A 354 37.42 -10.67 17.54
CA GLN A 354 35.98 -10.79 17.68
C GLN A 354 35.25 -10.21 16.46
N ALA A 355 34.07 -10.76 16.18
CA ALA A 355 33.21 -10.23 15.14
C ALA A 355 32.79 -8.78 15.47
N PRO A 356 32.65 -7.88 14.48
CA PRO A 356 32.34 -6.47 14.72
C PRO A 356 31.00 -6.20 15.43
N ALA A 357 29.99 -7.05 15.22
CA ALA A 357 28.68 -6.96 15.86
C ALA A 357 28.02 -8.36 15.95
N PRO A 358 26.96 -8.55 16.75
CA PRO A 358 26.35 -9.87 16.97
C PRO A 358 25.88 -10.60 15.70
N ASP A 359 25.44 -9.85 14.68
CA ASP A 359 24.93 -10.43 13.43
C ASP A 359 26.03 -10.82 12.43
N TRP A 360 27.29 -10.48 12.72
CA TRP A 360 28.41 -10.91 11.88
C TRP A 360 28.73 -12.38 12.12
N PRO A 361 29.21 -13.12 11.09
CA PRO A 361 29.72 -14.47 11.29
C PRO A 361 30.76 -14.51 12.42
N ILE A 362 30.68 -15.48 13.32
CA ILE A 362 31.72 -15.67 14.34
C ILE A 362 33.05 -16.04 13.66
N PRO A 363 34.21 -15.80 14.27
CA PRO A 363 35.49 -16.18 13.67
C PRO A 363 35.54 -17.68 13.35
N GLY A 364 35.89 -18.04 12.12
CA GLY A 364 35.83 -19.45 11.68
C GLY A 364 35.66 -19.64 10.18
N TYR A 365 35.28 -20.85 9.77
CA TYR A 365 35.04 -21.19 8.36
C TYR A 365 33.55 -21.09 8.02
N TYR A 366 33.26 -20.33 6.96
CA TYR A 366 31.93 -20.11 6.41
C TYR A 366 31.97 -20.36 4.91
N ASN A 367 31.27 -21.38 4.44
CA ASN A 367 31.24 -21.78 3.03
C ASN A 367 32.65 -21.91 2.41
N GLY A 368 33.60 -22.48 3.16
CA GLY A 368 34.99 -22.65 2.74
C GLY A 368 35.89 -21.41 2.89
N GLN A 369 35.33 -20.23 3.20
CA GLN A 369 36.08 -19.00 3.44
C GLN A 369 36.33 -18.79 4.94
N ARG A 370 37.51 -18.28 5.30
CA ARG A 370 37.88 -18.03 6.70
C ARG A 370 37.58 -16.59 7.10
N MET A 371 36.72 -16.41 8.09
CA MET A 371 36.42 -15.12 8.70
C MET A 371 37.43 -14.85 9.81
N ASP A 372 38.36 -13.94 9.53
CA ASP A 372 39.37 -13.46 10.48
C ASP A 372 39.19 -11.95 10.63
N TYR A 373 39.03 -11.48 11.85
CA TYR A 373 38.69 -10.09 12.15
C TYR A 373 39.80 -9.41 12.94
N GLY A 374 39.81 -8.08 12.84
CA GLY A 374 40.69 -7.24 13.64
C GLY A 374 42.10 -7.10 13.11
N MET A 375 42.84 -6.19 13.72
CA MET A 375 44.22 -5.91 13.38
C MET A 375 45.15 -6.91 14.07
N ASP A 376 46.08 -7.52 13.33
CA ASP A 376 47.06 -8.47 13.90
C ASP A 376 48.02 -7.75 14.86
N THR A 377 47.95 -8.08 16.15
CA THR A 377 48.75 -7.46 17.22
C THR A 377 50.25 -7.57 16.95
N LYS A 378 50.70 -8.62 16.27
CA LYS A 378 52.11 -8.80 15.91
C LYS A 378 52.62 -7.70 14.99
N VAL A 379 51.73 -7.11 14.19
CA VAL A 379 52.03 -6.03 13.26
C VAL A 379 51.77 -4.68 13.93
N VAL A 380 50.59 -4.51 14.53
CA VAL A 380 50.15 -3.18 14.98
C VAL A 380 50.66 -2.76 16.36
N ILE A 381 51.12 -3.72 17.18
CA ILE A 381 51.63 -3.48 18.54
C ILE A 381 53.06 -3.99 18.69
N ASP A 382 53.31 -5.26 18.42
CA ASP A 382 54.54 -5.93 18.89
C ASP A 382 55.78 -5.63 18.03
N ASP A 383 55.60 -5.27 16.75
CA ASP A 383 56.71 -4.97 15.83
C ASP A 383 56.96 -3.46 15.72
N ALA A 384 58.03 -2.99 16.35
CA ALA A 384 58.45 -1.58 16.34
C ALA A 384 58.74 -1.00 14.95
N ARG A 385 58.91 -1.84 13.92
CA ARG A 385 59.10 -1.37 12.52
C ARG A 385 57.79 -0.87 11.92
N TYR A 386 56.66 -1.45 12.33
CA TYR A 386 55.35 -1.22 11.74
C TYR A 386 54.36 -0.55 12.71
N SER A 387 54.56 -0.66 14.02
CA SER A 387 53.66 -0.08 15.02
C SER A 387 53.76 1.45 15.12
N GLY A 388 52.90 2.05 15.93
CA GLY A 388 52.92 3.51 16.17
C GLY A 388 52.40 4.31 14.98
N GLN A 389 53.17 5.31 14.54
CA GLN A 389 52.80 6.19 13.42
C GLN A 389 52.95 5.48 12.07
N THR A 390 53.89 4.54 11.94
CA THR A 390 54.15 3.85 10.67
C THR A 390 52.91 3.12 10.13
N ILE A 391 52.17 2.39 10.99
CA ILE A 391 50.91 1.74 10.58
C ILE A 391 49.82 2.76 10.24
N ILE A 392 49.77 3.90 10.94
CA ILE A 392 48.79 4.96 10.65
C ILE A 392 49.04 5.50 9.24
N ASP A 393 50.29 5.85 8.93
CA ASP A 393 50.68 6.34 7.61
C ASP A 393 50.41 5.28 6.52
N ALA A 394 50.63 4.00 6.83
CA ALA A 394 50.37 2.90 5.90
C ALA A 394 48.86 2.70 5.61
N LEU A 395 48.00 2.84 6.62
CA LEU A 395 46.54 2.76 6.44
C LEU A 395 46.01 3.86 5.52
N GLU A 396 46.61 5.05 5.59
CA GLU A 396 46.24 6.20 4.74
C GLU A 396 46.85 6.14 3.34
N ALA A 397 47.97 5.43 3.17
CA ALA A 397 48.65 5.27 1.88
C ALA A 397 47.88 4.39 0.88
N VAL A 398 46.94 3.57 1.37
CA VAL A 398 46.14 2.68 0.52
C VAL A 398 44.78 3.32 0.22
N ALA A 399 44.39 3.31 -1.05
CA ALA A 399 43.06 3.75 -1.46
C ALA A 399 41.99 2.90 -0.74
N THR A 400 41.19 3.57 0.08
CA THR A 400 40.18 2.91 0.93
C THR A 400 38.78 3.22 0.42
N VAL A 401 37.92 2.19 0.36
CA VAL A 401 36.50 2.32 0.05
C VAL A 401 35.69 1.90 1.28
N SER A 402 34.73 2.74 1.68
CA SER A 402 33.73 2.41 2.70
C SER A 402 32.44 2.00 1.99
N LEU A 403 31.97 0.78 2.25
CA LEU A 403 30.78 0.20 1.64
C LEU A 403 29.68 0.02 2.69
N VAL A 404 28.43 0.22 2.27
CA VAL A 404 27.24 0.01 3.10
C VAL A 404 26.33 -0.96 2.36
N THR A 405 26.03 -2.07 3.00
CA THR A 405 25.16 -3.12 2.45
C THR A 405 24.59 -3.96 3.59
N ASP A 406 23.48 -4.65 3.33
CA ASP A 406 23.00 -5.71 4.21
C ASP A 406 24.04 -6.83 4.31
N LEU A 407 24.19 -7.43 5.49
CA LEU A 407 25.21 -8.44 5.78
C LEU A 407 25.07 -9.67 4.88
N ASP A 408 23.84 -10.03 4.51
CA ASP A 408 23.57 -11.12 3.59
C ASP A 408 24.27 -10.96 2.23
N ASN A 409 24.41 -9.73 1.73
CA ASN A 409 25.11 -9.52 0.46
C ASN A 409 26.62 -9.82 0.57
N LEU A 410 27.17 -9.89 1.79
CA LEU A 410 28.55 -10.27 2.04
C LEU A 410 28.66 -11.75 2.44
N PHE A 411 27.79 -12.22 3.35
CA PHE A 411 27.99 -13.47 4.08
C PHE A 411 26.89 -14.51 3.90
N ASP A 412 25.83 -14.23 3.14
CA ASP A 412 24.81 -15.25 2.84
C ASP A 412 25.45 -16.42 2.04
N PRO A 413 25.23 -17.67 2.44
CA PRO A 413 25.85 -18.82 1.76
C PRO A 413 25.50 -18.95 0.28
N SER A 414 24.37 -18.41 -0.18
CA SER A 414 23.90 -18.54 -1.57
C SER A 414 24.24 -17.34 -2.46
N LYS A 415 24.26 -16.12 -1.91
CA LYS A 415 24.44 -14.86 -2.66
C LYS A 415 25.57 -13.96 -2.16
N GLY A 416 26.11 -14.25 -0.98
CA GLY A 416 27.11 -13.40 -0.32
C GLY A 416 28.44 -13.42 -1.06
N ILE A 417 28.93 -12.25 -1.47
CA ILE A 417 30.13 -12.14 -2.32
C ILE A 417 31.42 -12.58 -1.60
N TYR A 418 31.47 -12.45 -0.27
CA TYR A 418 32.67 -12.74 0.51
C TYR A 418 32.83 -14.24 0.77
N VAL A 419 31.71 -14.95 0.97
CA VAL A 419 31.68 -16.40 1.25
C VAL A 419 31.49 -17.26 0.00
N ASN A 420 31.22 -16.64 -1.16
CA ASN A 420 31.16 -17.30 -2.47
C ASN A 420 32.25 -16.81 -3.43
N ALA A 421 33.37 -16.32 -2.90
CA ALA A 421 34.51 -15.96 -3.74
C ALA A 421 35.06 -17.23 -4.41
N TYR A 422 34.79 -17.39 -5.71
CA TYR A 422 35.47 -18.38 -6.55
C TYR A 422 36.91 -17.91 -6.77
N SER A 423 37.88 -18.82 -6.72
CA SER A 423 39.28 -18.49 -7.02
C SER A 423 39.37 -17.93 -8.44
N GLU A 424 39.89 -16.71 -8.60
CA GLU A 424 40.40 -16.22 -9.89
C GLU A 424 41.58 -17.07 -10.38
#